data_AF-A0A3G8WVX5-F1
#
_entry.id   AF-A0A3G8WVX5-F1
#
_cell.length_a   1.000
_cell.length_b   1.000
_cell.length_c   1.000
_cell.angle_alpha   90.00
_cell.angle_beta   90.00
_cell.angle_gamma   90.00
#
_symmetry.space_group_name_H-M   'P 1'
#
loop_
_entity.id
_entity.type
_entity.pdbx_description
1 polymer ?
#
loop_
_entity_poly.entity_id
_entity_poly.type
_entity_poly.pdbx_seq_one_letter_code
_entity_poly.pdbx_strand_id
1 'polypeptide(L)'
;MKFIFFLLFLLTFSIHTYPQSTPVIRMRCYATISENQALWIVVLKKKSYILNHSQERLIRPETVEDIKILKNAEATALYGVRAVNGVVVVTIKKSKSREEYKRLKTYFEKA
;
A
#
# COMPACT_ATOMS: atom_id res chain seq x y z
N MET A 1 -54.18 42.16 32.26
CA MET A 1 -54.18 40.75 31.79
C MET A 1 -53.68 40.56 30.35
N LYS A 2 -53.77 41.56 29.45
CA LYS A 2 -53.29 41.46 28.04
C LYS A 2 -51.76 41.47 27.86
N PHE A 3 -51.00 42.12 28.76
CA PHE A 3 -49.52 42.19 28.66
C PHE A 3 -48.81 40.88 29.04
N ILE A 4 -49.39 40.11 29.99
CA ILE A 4 -48.88 38.80 30.41
C ILE A 4 -48.93 37.77 29.26
N PHE A 5 -49.97 37.82 28.42
CA PHE A 5 -50.15 36.89 27.30
C PHE A 5 -49.14 37.14 26.17
N PHE A 6 -48.76 38.40 25.94
CA PHE A 6 -47.73 38.76 24.96
C PHE A 6 -46.33 38.36 25.42
N LEU A 7 -46.05 38.44 26.72
CA LEU A 7 -44.78 38.03 27.31
C LEU A 7 -44.62 36.49 27.36
N LEU A 8 -45.72 35.74 27.49
CA LEU A 8 -45.71 34.27 27.36
C LEU A 8 -45.48 33.82 25.91
N PHE A 9 -45.98 34.57 24.93
CA PHE A 9 -45.80 34.27 23.49
C PHE A 9 -44.35 34.48 23.00
N LEU A 10 -43.60 35.41 23.60
CA LEU A 10 -42.19 35.61 23.27
C LEU A 10 -41.27 34.51 23.83
N LEU A 11 -41.64 33.88 24.96
CA LEU A 11 -40.86 32.81 25.57
C LEU A 11 -40.90 31.49 24.79
N THR A 12 -41.99 31.21 24.06
CA THR A 12 -42.10 29.98 23.26
C THR A 12 -41.37 30.07 21.92
N PHE A 13 -41.08 31.28 21.43
CA PHE A 13 -40.39 31.48 20.15
C PHE A 13 -38.88 31.24 20.21
N SER A 14 -38.27 31.25 21.40
CA SER A 14 -36.80 31.19 21.56
C SER A 14 -36.19 29.77 21.59
N ILE A 15 -37.00 28.70 21.57
CA ILE A 15 -36.50 27.32 21.80
C ILE A 15 -36.27 26.49 20.51
N HIS A 16 -36.36 27.09 19.32
CA HIS A 16 -36.01 26.37 18.09
C HIS A 16 -34.50 26.48 17.79
N THR A 17 -33.72 25.58 18.39
CA THR A 17 -32.33 25.34 17.96
C THR A 17 -32.33 24.55 16.66
N TYR A 18 -32.00 25.20 15.54
CA TYR A 18 -31.72 24.52 14.28
C TYR A 18 -30.31 23.93 14.33
N PRO A 19 -30.12 22.60 14.21
CA PRO A 19 -28.78 22.04 14.08
C PRO A 19 -28.22 22.40 12.70
N GLN A 20 -27.28 23.35 12.65
CA GLN A 20 -26.50 23.63 11.45
C GLN A 20 -25.41 22.55 11.32
N SER A 21 -25.74 21.41 10.73
CA SER A 21 -24.72 20.42 10.32
C SER A 21 -24.00 20.95 9.08
N THR A 22 -22.88 21.63 9.28
CA THR A 22 -22.00 21.99 8.16
C THR A 22 -21.45 20.71 7.53
N PRO A 23 -21.63 20.45 6.23
CA PRO A 23 -21.10 19.24 5.61
C PRO A 23 -19.56 19.32 5.59
N VAL A 24 -18.91 18.43 6.33
CA VAL A 24 -17.45 18.27 6.24
C VAL A 24 -17.15 17.45 4.98
N ILE A 25 -16.88 18.14 3.88
CA ILE A 25 -16.42 17.51 2.65
C ILE A 25 -14.97 17.04 2.87
N ARG A 26 -14.79 15.73 3.03
CA ARG A 26 -13.46 15.12 3.03
C ARG A 26 -13.21 14.49 1.67
N MET A 27 -12.52 15.21 0.80
CA MET A 27 -11.92 14.59 -0.38
C MET A 27 -10.67 13.80 0.05
N ARG A 28 -10.70 12.48 -0.04
CA ARG A 28 -9.48 11.68 -0.08
C ARG A 28 -9.09 11.49 -1.53
N CYS A 29 -8.31 12.43 -2.07
CA CYS A 29 -7.55 12.17 -3.27
C CYS A 29 -6.16 11.69 -2.84
N TYR A 30 -5.95 10.38 -2.82
CA TYR A 30 -4.61 9.83 -2.99
C TYR A 30 -4.59 9.21 -4.38
N ALA A 31 -4.48 10.07 -5.40
CA ALA A 31 -4.03 9.60 -6.69
C ALA A 31 -2.55 9.23 -6.50
N THR A 32 -2.27 7.95 -6.37
CA THR A 32 -0.93 7.40 -6.55
C THR A 32 -0.53 7.66 -8.00
N ILE A 33 -0.07 8.87 -8.32
CA ILE A 33 0.51 9.19 -9.62
C ILE A 33 1.93 8.65 -9.54
N SER A 34 2.18 7.57 -10.29
CA SER A 34 3.33 6.66 -10.15
C SER A 34 3.08 5.61 -9.07
N GLU A 35 2.92 4.35 -9.51
CA GLU A 35 3.17 3.18 -8.68
C GLU A 35 4.62 3.27 -8.18
N ASN A 36 4.85 3.98 -7.08
CA ASN A 36 6.13 4.07 -6.37
C ASN A 36 6.41 2.76 -5.63
N GLN A 37 6.26 1.65 -6.34
CA GLN A 37 6.43 0.30 -5.83
C GLN A 37 7.82 -0.15 -6.24
N ALA A 38 8.54 -0.69 -5.25
CA ALA A 38 9.84 -1.31 -5.51
C ALA A 38 9.65 -2.60 -6.31
N LEU A 39 10.60 -2.89 -7.20
CA LEU A 39 10.62 -4.13 -7.96
C LEU A 39 11.07 -5.27 -7.02
N TRP A 40 10.31 -6.36 -6.98
CA TRP A 40 10.67 -7.54 -6.19
C TRP A 40 11.36 -8.58 -7.06
N ILE A 41 12.54 -9.02 -6.63
CA ILE A 41 13.33 -10.03 -7.33
C ILE A 41 13.62 -11.18 -6.38
N VAL A 42 13.24 -12.38 -6.80
CA VAL A 42 13.55 -13.61 -6.05
C VAL A 42 14.69 -14.36 -6.72
N VAL A 43 15.75 -14.59 -5.95
CA VAL A 43 16.92 -15.34 -6.36
C VAL A 43 16.81 -16.76 -5.85
N LEU A 44 16.74 -17.70 -6.79
CA LEU A 44 16.70 -19.13 -6.56
C LEU A 44 17.98 -19.74 -7.14
N LYS A 45 18.93 -20.06 -6.25
CA LYS A 45 20.27 -20.58 -6.60
C LYS A 45 21.08 -19.63 -7.50
N LYS A 46 20.94 -19.77 -8.82
CA LYS A 46 21.66 -18.99 -9.85
C LYS A 46 20.72 -18.25 -10.81
N LYS A 47 19.41 -18.28 -10.55
CA LYS A 47 18.39 -17.66 -11.41
C LYS A 47 17.63 -16.61 -10.62
N SER A 48 17.38 -15.48 -11.26
CA SER A 48 16.55 -14.38 -10.76
C SER A 48 15.19 -14.40 -11.46
N TYR A 49 14.15 -14.10 -10.70
CA TYR A 49 12.78 -14.00 -11.19
C TYR A 49 12.14 -12.72 -10.67
N ILE A 50 11.37 -12.05 -11.52
CA ILE A 50 10.60 -10.88 -11.12
C ILE A 50 9.28 -11.34 -10.53
N LEU A 51 8.90 -10.73 -9.41
CA LEU A 51 7.59 -10.88 -8.80
C LEU A 51 6.85 -9.55 -8.83
N ASN A 52 5.56 -9.62 -9.12
CA ASN A 52 4.67 -8.48 -8.97
C ASN A 52 4.50 -8.15 -7.47
N HIS A 53 4.33 -6.87 -7.17
CA HIS A 53 4.18 -6.37 -5.79
C HIS A 53 3.05 -7.06 -5.03
N SER A 54 1.94 -7.40 -5.70
CA SER A 54 0.82 -8.15 -5.08
C SER A 54 1.20 -9.54 -4.55
N GLN A 55 2.35 -10.06 -4.95
CA GLN A 55 2.78 -11.45 -4.72
C GLN A 55 3.97 -11.56 -3.76
N GLU A 56 4.45 -10.45 -3.21
CA GLU A 56 5.47 -10.43 -2.15
C GLU A 56 5.08 -11.30 -0.94
N ARG A 57 3.79 -11.32 -0.61
CA ARG A 57 3.23 -12.10 0.52
C ARG A 57 3.30 -13.60 0.31
N LEU A 58 3.52 -14.06 -0.91
CA LEU A 58 3.66 -15.49 -1.19
C LEU A 58 5.00 -16.04 -0.70
N ILE A 59 6.01 -15.17 -0.54
CA ILE A 59 7.33 -15.55 -0.04
C ILE A 59 7.21 -15.91 1.45
N ARG A 60 7.63 -17.12 1.80
CA ARG A 60 7.63 -17.56 3.19
C ARG A 60 8.89 -17.05 3.89
N PRO A 61 8.78 -16.39 5.05
CA PRO A 61 9.95 -15.86 5.76
C PRO A 61 10.92 -16.98 6.21
N GLU A 62 10.41 -18.18 6.48
CA GLU A 62 11.23 -19.34 6.86
C GLU A 62 12.18 -19.85 5.76
N THR A 63 11.86 -19.57 4.50
CA THR A 63 12.64 -20.05 3.33
C THR A 63 13.61 -19.00 2.82
N VAL A 64 13.51 -17.76 3.30
CA VAL A 64 14.43 -16.67 3.01
C VAL A 64 15.78 -16.92 3.67
N GLU A 65 16.84 -16.75 2.89
CA GLU A 65 18.24 -16.77 3.31
C GLU A 65 18.73 -15.36 3.62
N ASP A 66 18.48 -14.42 2.71
CA ASP A 66 18.93 -13.04 2.82
C ASP A 66 17.99 -12.07 2.07
N ILE A 67 17.93 -10.82 2.51
CA ILE A 67 17.17 -9.74 1.88
C ILE A 67 18.10 -8.56 1.63
N LYS A 68 18.38 -8.25 0.37
CA LYS A 68 19.16 -7.08 -0.04
C LYS A 68 18.23 -6.03 -0.64
N ILE A 69 18.31 -4.81 -0.12
CA ILE A 69 17.55 -3.67 -0.63
C ILE A 69 18.52 -2.76 -1.40
N LEU A 70 18.28 -2.62 -2.70
CA LEU A 70 19.04 -1.74 -3.59
C LEU A 70 18.26 -0.44 -3.78
N LYS A 71 18.94 0.69 -3.58
CA LYS A 71 18.32 2.02 -3.63
C LYS A 71 18.91 2.85 -4.77
N ASN A 72 18.07 3.68 -5.38
CA ASN A 72 18.43 4.72 -6.34
C ASN A 72 19.25 4.19 -7.53
N ALA A 73 20.52 4.60 -7.65
CA ALA A 73 21.35 4.31 -8.82
C ALA A 73 21.80 2.85 -8.95
N GLU A 74 22.09 2.16 -7.84
CA GLU A 74 22.58 0.77 -7.85
C GLU A 74 21.49 -0.19 -8.39
N ALA A 75 20.24 0.08 -8.04
CA ALA A 75 19.10 -0.72 -8.49
C ALA A 75 18.88 -0.59 -10.01
N THR A 76 18.87 0.65 -10.52
CA THR A 76 18.71 0.96 -11.95
C THR A 76 19.87 0.42 -12.79
N ALA A 77 21.10 0.46 -12.28
CA ALA A 77 22.27 -0.06 -12.98
C ALA A 77 22.20 -1.59 -13.22
N LEU A 78 21.62 -2.33 -12.28
CA LEU A 78 21.52 -3.79 -12.36
C LEU A 78 20.23 -4.29 -13.03
N TYR A 79 19.12 -3.60 -12.82
CA TYR A 79 17.78 -4.07 -13.19
C TYR A 79 17.00 -3.11 -14.11
N GLY A 80 17.64 -2.05 -14.58
CA GLY A 80 17.11 -1.14 -15.61
C GLY A 80 16.01 -0.20 -15.13
N VAL A 81 15.22 0.33 -16.06
CA VAL A 81 14.21 1.38 -15.82
C VAL A 81 13.10 0.94 -14.85
N ARG A 82 12.84 -0.37 -14.74
CA ARG A 82 11.86 -0.91 -13.78
C ARG A 82 12.29 -0.78 -12.32
N ALA A 83 13.58 -0.54 -12.08
CA ALA A 83 14.18 -0.41 -10.77
C ALA A 83 14.36 1.03 -10.28
N VAL A 84 13.77 2.01 -10.98
CA VAL A 84 13.83 3.44 -10.63
C VAL A 84 13.33 3.71 -9.20
N ASN A 85 12.32 2.95 -8.75
CA ASN A 85 11.75 3.06 -7.41
C ASN A 85 12.48 2.19 -6.36
N GLY A 86 13.57 1.54 -6.74
CA GLY A 86 14.33 0.60 -5.92
C GLY A 86 13.98 -0.87 -6.17
N VAL A 87 14.85 -1.76 -5.68
CA VAL A 87 14.71 -3.22 -5.85
C VAL A 87 14.87 -3.91 -4.51
N VAL A 88 13.97 -4.82 -4.20
CA VAL A 88 14.10 -5.75 -3.07
C VAL A 88 14.50 -7.11 -3.64
N VAL A 89 15.75 -7.50 -3.40
CA VAL A 89 16.29 -8.80 -3.78
C VAL A 89 16.15 -9.75 -2.61
N VAL A 90 15.34 -10.78 -2.77
CA VAL A 90 15.15 -11.84 -1.78
C VAL A 90 15.86 -13.10 -2.24
N THR A 91 16.83 -13.55 -1.46
CA THR A 91 17.55 -14.80 -1.71
C THR A 91 16.89 -15.92 -0.93
N ILE A 92 16.55 -17.02 -1.61
CA ILE A 92 15.94 -18.20 -0.98
C ILE A 92 17.00 -19.24 -0.67
N LYS A 93 16.89 -19.86 0.52
CA LYS A 93 17.77 -20.93 1.00
C LYS A 93 17.93 -22.03 -0.05
N LYS A 94 19.17 -22.42 -0.30
CA LYS A 94 19.51 -23.46 -1.30
C LYS A 94 18.76 -24.78 -1.09
N SER A 95 18.51 -25.17 0.16
CA SER A 95 17.77 -26.40 0.52
C SER A 95 16.28 -26.34 0.12
N LYS A 96 15.63 -25.19 0.29
CA LYS A 96 14.20 -24.98 0.02
C LYS A 96 13.90 -24.41 -1.37
N SER A 97 14.92 -23.99 -2.11
CA SER A 97 14.78 -23.39 -3.45
C SER A 97 13.99 -24.23 -4.46
N ARG A 98 14.09 -25.58 -4.43
CA ARG A 98 13.34 -26.44 -5.37
C ARG A 98 11.83 -26.46 -5.08
N GLU A 99 11.47 -26.50 -3.81
CA GLU A 99 10.07 -26.48 -3.36
C GLU A 99 9.45 -25.11 -3.65
N GLU A 100 10.16 -24.04 -3.27
CA GLU A 100 9.72 -22.67 -3.51
C GLU A 100 9.56 -22.36 -5.00
N TYR A 101 10.50 -22.81 -5.83
CA TYR A 101 10.37 -22.64 -7.28
C TYR A 101 9.11 -23.31 -7.83
N LYS A 102 8.79 -24.54 -7.42
CA LYS A 102 7.58 -25.22 -7.89
C LYS A 102 6.30 -24.45 -7.53
N ARG A 103 6.27 -23.89 -6.32
CA ARG A 103 5.14 -23.13 -5.78
C ARG A 103 4.97 -21.79 -6.49
N LEU A 104 6.08 -21.09 -6.73
CA LEU A 104 6.08 -19.74 -7.29
C LEU A 104 6.21 -19.69 -8.83
N LYS A 105 6.43 -20.83 -9.50
CA LYS A 105 6.62 -20.89 -10.95
C LYS A 105 5.51 -20.19 -11.75
N THR A 106 4.27 -20.27 -11.30
CA THR A 106 3.09 -19.65 -11.95
C THR A 106 3.10 -18.13 -11.87
N TYR A 107 3.85 -17.59 -10.92
CA TYR A 107 3.86 -16.17 -10.52
C TYR A 107 5.10 -15.43 -11.01
N PHE A 108 6.12 -16.17 -11.46
CA PHE A 108 7.34 -15.58 -11.96
C PHE A 108 7.16 -15.12 -13.40
N GLU A 109 7.41 -13.83 -13.61
CA GLU A 109 7.78 -13.33 -14.91
C GLU A 109 9.28 -13.59 -15.12
N LYS A 110 9.68 -13.98 -16.33
CA LYS A 110 11.11 -14.07 -16.64
C LYS A 110 11.68 -12.66 -16.58
N ALA A 111 12.68 -12.49 -15.71
CA ALA A 111 13.51 -11.29 -15.64
C ALA A 111 14.26 -11.08 -16.96
#